data_AF-A0A929HC41-F1
#
_entry.id   AF-A0A929HC41-F1
#
_cell.length_a   1.000
_cell.length_b   1.000
_cell.length_c   1.000
_cell.angle_alpha   90.00
_cell.angle_beta   90.00
_cell.angle_gamma   90.00
#
_symmetry.space_group_name_H-M   'P 1'
#
loop_
_entity.id
_entity.type
_entity.pdbx_description
1 polymer ?
#
loop_
_entity_poly.entity_id
_entity_poly.type
_entity_poly.pdbx_seq_one_letter_code
_entity_poly.pdbx_strand_id
1 'polypeptide(L)'
;MRWYVLLAHPNPGSFNHAVCSAFVEGLKECGASYEVNDLYTSGFSPLMAGNDFNQFTEEGELPADVLAEQARVDRADAMALIYPIWW
;
A
#
# COMPACT_ATOMS: atom_id res chain seq x y z
N MET A 1 -5.33 -2.47 17.22
CA MET A 1 -5.33 -1.60 16.05
C MET A 1 -4.36 -2.15 15.03
N ARG A 2 -4.84 -2.50 13.83
CA ARG A 2 -4.05 -3.00 12.71
C ARG A 2 -3.77 -1.87 11.72
N TRP A 3 -2.50 -1.68 11.39
CA TRP A 3 -2.06 -0.69 10.43
C TRP A 3 -1.77 -1.33 9.07
N TYR A 4 -2.16 -0.64 8.01
CA TYR A 4 -1.65 -0.90 6.67
C TYR A 4 -0.71 0.25 6.27
N VAL A 5 0.57 -0.06 6.08
CA VAL A 5 1.63 0.92 5.81
C VAL A 5 2.07 0.78 4.36
N LEU A 6 1.78 1.79 3.56
CA LEU A 6 2.14 1.84 2.15
C LEU A 6 3.38 2.73 1.97
N LEU A 7 4.42 2.18 1.35
CA LEU A 7 5.64 2.90 1.00
C LEU A 7 5.74 3.03 -0.53
N ALA A 8 5.94 4.25 -1.02
CA ALA A 8 6.13 4.53 -2.43
C ALA A 8 7.42 5.31 -2.66
N HIS A 9 8.56 4.61 -2.72
CA HIS A 9 9.82 5.22 -3.13
C HIS A 9 10.74 4.20 -3.86
N PRO A 10 11.35 4.52 -5.01
CA PRO A 10 12.13 3.55 -5.79
C PRO A 10 13.50 3.21 -5.17
N ASN A 11 14.13 4.18 -4.50
CA ASN A 11 15.44 3.98 -3.88
C ASN A 11 15.28 3.39 -2.46
N PRO A 12 15.79 2.17 -2.17
CA PRO A 12 15.74 1.56 -0.83
C PRO A 12 16.59 2.28 0.22
N GLY A 13 17.58 3.08 -0.21
CA GLY A 13 18.38 3.94 0.67
C GLY A 13 17.79 5.34 0.88
N SER A 14 16.52 5.56 0.54
CA SER A 14 15.91 6.89 0.61
C SER A 14 15.50 7.30 2.03
N PHE A 15 15.32 8.61 2.22
CA PHE A 15 14.74 9.15 3.45
C PHE A 15 13.34 8.58 3.73
N ASN A 16 12.54 8.29 2.69
CA ASN A 16 11.21 7.68 2.86
C ASN A 16 11.30 6.25 3.41
N HIS A 17 12.28 5.45 3.01
CA HIS A 17 12.53 4.14 3.62
C HIS A 17 12.93 4.27 5.09
N ALA A 18 13.72 5.28 5.44
CA ALA A 18 14.07 5.57 6.82
C ALA A 18 12.84 6.00 7.65
N VAL A 19 11.96 6.84 7.09
CA VAL A 19 10.68 7.22 7.72
C VAL A 19 9.79 6.00 7.93
N CYS A 20 9.66 5.13 6.93
CA CYS A 20 8.90 3.89 7.06
C CYS A 20 9.45 2.98 8.17
N SER A 21 10.77 2.84 8.24
CA SER A 21 11.43 2.05 9.28
C SER A 21 11.16 2.62 10.67
N ALA A 22 11.27 3.94 10.85
CA ALA A 22 11.00 4.62 12.11
C ALA A 22 9.52 4.52 12.52
N PHE A 23 8.60 4.68 11.57
CA PHE A 23 7.16 4.53 11.82
C PHE A 23 6.82 3.12 12.29
N VAL A 24 7.31 2.11 11.59
CA VAL A 24 7.13 0.70 11.95
C VAL A 24 7.72 0.39 13.32
N GLU A 25 8.86 0.98 13.69
CA GLU A 25 9.42 0.79 15.03
C GLU A 25 8.49 1.34 16.12
N GLY A 26 7.93 2.54 15.94
CA GLY A 26 6.92 3.08 16.86
C GLY A 26 5.66 2.19 16.96
N LEU A 27 5.23 1.57 15.84
CA LEU A 27 4.12 0.60 15.86
C LEU A 27 4.45 -0.63 16.71
N LYS A 28 5.67 -1.16 16.62
CA LYS A 28 6.12 -2.29 17.44
C LYS A 28 6.16 -1.91 18.93
N GLU A 29 6.71 -0.75 19.26
CA GLU A 29 6.83 -0.27 20.64
C GLU A 29 5.48 -0.15 21.35
N CYS A 30 4.42 0.24 20.62
CA CYS A 30 3.06 0.32 21.17
C CYS A 30 2.26 -0.99 21.05
N GLY A 31 2.86 -2.08 20.56
CA GLY A 31 2.21 -3.38 20.41
C GLY A 31 1.14 -3.43 19.31
N ALA A 32 1.18 -2.51 18.34
CA ALA A 32 0.25 -2.52 17.21
C ALA A 32 0.65 -3.59 16.19
N SER A 33 -0.34 -4.27 15.60
CA SER A 33 -0.11 -5.12 14.44
C SER A 33 -0.04 -4.27 13.17
N TYR A 34 0.78 -4.65 12.20
CA TYR A 34 0.90 -3.92 10.95
C TYR A 34 1.26 -4.84 9.77
N GLU A 35 0.94 -4.38 8.56
CA GLU A 35 1.37 -4.96 7.28
C GLU A 35 2.02 -3.83 6.48
N VAL A 36 3.26 -4.03 6.00
CA VAL A 36 3.97 -3.07 5.12
C VAL A 36 3.86 -3.53 3.68
N ASN A 37 3.43 -2.65 2.78
CA ASN A 37 3.47 -2.86 1.34
C ASN A 37 4.30 -1.77 0.68
N ASP A 38 5.49 -2.15 0.20
CA ASP A 38 6.32 -1.30 -0.63
C ASP A 38 5.90 -1.48 -2.10
N LEU A 39 5.31 -0.44 -2.68
CA LEU A 39 4.76 -0.49 -4.04
C LEU A 39 5.84 -0.76 -5.11
N TYR A 40 7.09 -0.32 -4.88
CA TYR A 40 8.15 -0.50 -5.86
C TYR A 40 8.71 -1.92 -5.87
N THR A 41 8.66 -2.63 -4.74
CA THR A 41 9.15 -4.01 -4.64
C THR A 41 8.05 -5.07 -4.68
N SER A 42 6.79 -4.70 -4.45
CA SER A 42 5.64 -5.62 -4.49
C SER A 42 5.16 -5.98 -5.90
N GLY A 43 5.64 -5.29 -6.94
CA GLY A 43 5.19 -5.50 -8.32
C GLY A 43 3.84 -4.85 -8.63
N PHE A 44 3.42 -3.87 -7.82
CA PHE A 44 2.20 -3.09 -8.06
C PHE A 44 2.23 -2.40 -9.43
N SER A 45 1.16 -2.55 -10.21
CA SER A 45 0.98 -1.82 -11.47
C SER A 45 0.22 -0.51 -11.20
N PRO A 46 0.84 0.66 -11.42
CA PRO A 46 0.17 1.95 -11.23
C PRO A 46 -0.70 2.37 -12.42
N LEU A 47 -0.65 1.62 -13.54
CA LEU A 47 -1.38 1.96 -14.76
C LEU A 47 -2.77 1.34 -14.72
N MET A 48 -3.80 2.20 -14.77
CA MET A 48 -5.16 1.76 -15.07
C MET A 48 -5.25 1.43 -16.57
N ALA A 49 -5.29 0.14 -16.89
CA ALA A 49 -5.39 -0.38 -18.24
C ALA A 49 -6.83 -0.27 -18.78
N GLY A 50 -6.99 -0.36 -20.10
CA GLY A 50 -8.31 -0.30 -20.74
C GLY A 50 -9.27 -1.40 -20.25
N ASN A 51 -8.74 -2.59 -19.95
CA ASN A 51 -9.54 -3.69 -19.41
C ASN A 51 -10.01 -3.45 -17.97
N ASP A 52 -9.32 -2.60 -17.21
CA ASP A 52 -9.72 -2.31 -15.82
C ASP A 52 -11.04 -1.54 -15.78
N PHE A 53 -11.42 -0.83 -16.84
CA PHE A 53 -12.73 -0.18 -16.94
C PHE A 53 -13.90 -1.16 -16.94
N ASN A 54 -13.66 -2.42 -17.30
CA ASN A 54 -14.71 -3.44 -17.30
C ASN A 54 -15.31 -3.62 -15.91
N GLN A 55 -14.55 -3.35 -14.83
CA GLN A 55 -15.03 -3.38 -13.44
C GLN A 55 -16.27 -2.51 -13.18
N PHE A 56 -16.54 -1.51 -14.02
CA PHE A 56 -17.70 -0.61 -13.89
C PHE A 56 -18.94 -1.06 -14.68
N THR A 57 -18.88 -2.24 -15.32
CA THR A 57 -19.99 -2.85 -16.03
C THR A 57 -20.67 -3.92 -15.16
N GLU A 58 -21.89 -4.33 -15.48
CA GLU A 58 -22.61 -5.38 -14.73
C GLU A 58 -21.88 -6.74 -14.72
N GLU A 59 -21.07 -7.01 -15.76
CA GLU A 59 -20.33 -8.26 -15.95
C GLU A 59 -18.85 -8.13 -15.55
N GLY A 60 -18.46 -6.96 -15.03
CA GLY A 60 -17.08 -6.61 -14.71
C GLY A 60 -16.53 -7.31 -13.48
N GLU A 61 -15.39 -7.99 -13.63
CA GLU A 61 -14.63 -8.47 -12.48
C GLU A 61 -13.50 -7.49 -12.13
N LEU A 62 -13.30 -7.27 -10.82
CA LEU A 62 -12.14 -6.53 -10.32
C LEU A 62 -10.86 -7.34 -10.54
N PRO A 63 -9.75 -6.70 -10.95
CA PRO A 63 -8.45 -7.36 -11.01
C PRO A 63 -8.06 -7.98 -9.66
N ALA A 64 -7.44 -9.15 -9.70
CA ALA A 64 -7.12 -9.93 -8.49
C ALA A 64 -6.13 -9.22 -7.56
N ASP A 65 -5.18 -8.47 -8.12
CA ASP A 65 -4.25 -7.62 -7.38
C ASP A 65 -4.99 -6.47 -6.67
N VAL A 66 -5.94 -5.83 -7.34
CA VAL A 66 -6.81 -4.79 -6.73
C VAL A 66 -7.65 -5.38 -5.58
N LEU A 67 -8.24 -6.57 -5.75
CA LEU A 67 -8.97 -7.26 -4.68
C LEU A 67 -8.07 -7.59 -3.49
N ALA A 68 -6.81 -7.98 -3.73
CA ALA A 68 -5.85 -8.22 -2.67
C ALA A 68 -5.53 -6.95 -1.87
N GLU A 69 -5.38 -5.81 -2.55
CA GLU A 69 -5.19 -4.50 -1.90
C GLU A 69 -6.43 -4.03 -1.15
N GLN A 70 -7.63 -4.19 -1.72
CA GLN A 70 -8.89 -3.90 -1.02
C GLN A 70 -9.02 -4.74 0.25
N ALA A 71 -8.69 -6.03 0.19
CA ALA A 71 -8.70 -6.88 1.38
C ALA A 71 -7.67 -6.45 2.44
N ARG A 72 -6.53 -5.85 2.05
CA ARG A 72 -5.57 -5.26 3.01
C ARG A 72 -6.16 -4.02 3.69
N VAL A 73 -6.80 -3.15 2.91
CA VAL A 73 -7.50 -1.96 3.41
C VAL A 73 -8.62 -2.36 4.37
N ASP A 74 -9.47 -3.31 4.01
CA ASP A 74 -10.61 -3.76 4.83
C ASP A 74 -10.17 -4.38 6.16
N ARG A 75 -9.00 -5.01 6.21
CA ARG A 75 -8.44 -5.60 7.43
C ARG A 75 -7.83 -4.56 8.36
N ALA A 76 -7.53 -3.36 7.88
CA ALA A 76 -6.81 -2.34 8.63
C ALA A 76 -7.76 -1.40 9.37
N ASP A 77 -7.42 -1.06 10.61
CA ASP A 77 -8.11 -0.03 11.38
C ASP A 77 -7.61 1.38 11.01
N ALA A 78 -6.37 1.47 10.49
CA ALA A 78 -5.73 2.71 10.09
C ALA A 78 -4.71 2.49 8.96
N MET A 79 -4.47 3.53 8.16
CA MET A 79 -3.48 3.51 7.07
C MET A 79 -2.40 4.59 7.26
N ALA A 80 -1.18 4.26 6.88
CA ALA A 80 -0.08 5.21 6.76
C ALA A 80 0.45 5.19 5.32
N LEU A 81 0.51 6.37 4.69
CA LEU A 81 1.02 6.54 3.33
C LEU A 81 2.35 7.29 3.42
N ILE A 82 3.44 6.65 3.02
CA ILE A 82 4.80 7.18 3.13
C ILE A 82 5.37 7.32 1.72
N TYR A 83 5.51 8.57 1.27
CA TYR A 83 5.91 8.89 -0.09
C TYR A 83 6.57 10.28 -0.14
N PRO A 84 7.46 10.53 -1.11
CA PRO A 84 7.98 11.87 -1.35
C PRO A 84 6.90 12.74 -2.00
N ILE A 85 6.90 14.04 -1.68
CA ILE A 85 6.10 15.01 -2.46
C ILE A 85 6.75 15.17 -3.83
N TRP A 86 6.10 14.67 -4.87
CA TRP A 86 6.50 14.83 -6.27
C TRP A 86 5.38 15.55 -7.04
N TRP A 87 5.75 16.69 -7.63
CA TRP A 87 4.86 17.64 -8.33
C TRP A 87 3.71 18.14 -7.44
#